data_AF-A0ABC8VJN4-F1
#
_entry.id   AF-A0ABC8VJN4-F1
#
_cell.length_a   1.000
_cell.length_b   1.000
_cell.length_c   1.000
_cell.angle_alpha   90.00
_cell.angle_beta   90.00
_cell.angle_gamma   90.00
#
_symmetry.space_group_name_H-M   'P 1'
#
loop_
_entity.id
_entity.type
_entity.pdbx_description
1 polymer ?
#
loop_
_entity_poly.entity_id
_entity_poly.type
_entity_poly.pdbx_seq_one_letter_code
_entity_poly.pdbx_strand_id
1 'polypeptide(L)'
;MARALQALRHRRHLLRSLPCPAPLSTSASPPDPRELIRIDRILNTPGAAAAVAGQPSQPQHPPRAATSLRQLLHRSAGLTEAESASLLRRLPGTHSHTRLGRLLQELAGLRLPGAEIKAALASDPEGLLSMDPGEPSRLLEFLRDLRCRKAVKGQVLAHGALRAAVAARQRVELLHARGLTRHDALRVLAAEPRVMLYSVEDVERKVEFLVSTMGFEVRWLVQYPEFLGVNLDRWIIPRHNVVEHLKSVGGLGDPIEMKHYVRLSRRRFYNMFVKPYPECERIFGGMVRDREEMVRRRHPTGLWKLFTPAKYEHTEEEVANIKLLVGSLR
;
A
#
# COMPACT_ATOMS: atom_id res chain seq x y z
N MET A 1 52.71 -9.89 16.66
CA MET A 1 51.34 -9.30 16.72
C MET A 1 51.27 -7.79 16.49
N ALA A 2 52.38 -7.08 16.23
CA ALA A 2 52.38 -5.63 15.99
C ALA A 2 52.07 -5.19 14.53
N ARG A 3 52.12 -6.09 13.54
CA ARG A 3 51.82 -5.77 12.13
C ARG A 3 50.33 -5.81 11.75
N ALA A 4 49.49 -6.46 12.55
CA ALA A 4 48.04 -6.52 12.32
C ALA A 4 47.31 -5.22 12.73
N LEU A 5 47.89 -4.41 13.62
CA LEU A 5 47.28 -3.16 14.11
C LEU A 5 47.64 -1.93 13.26
N GLN A 6 48.70 -1.97 12.45
CA GLN A 6 49.04 -0.89 11.51
C GLN A 6 48.16 -0.89 10.25
N ALA A 7 47.66 -2.06 9.82
CA ALA A 7 46.72 -2.17 8.70
C ALA A 7 45.33 -1.57 9.00
N LEU A 8 44.96 -1.47 10.28
CA LEU A 8 43.68 -0.89 10.71
C LEU A 8 43.73 0.64 10.90
N ARG A 9 44.93 1.25 10.98
CA ARG A 9 45.09 2.71 11.06
C ARG A 9 45.11 3.40 9.69
N HIS A 10 45.63 2.75 8.64
CA HIS A 10 45.60 3.33 7.29
C HIS A 10 44.24 3.24 6.57
N ARG A 11 43.32 2.37 7.04
CA ARG A 11 41.97 2.25 6.46
C ARG A 11 41.00 3.36 6.88
N ARG A 12 41.34 4.16 7.90
CA ARG A 12 40.51 5.29 8.38
C ARG A 12 40.74 6.60 7.63
N HIS A 13 41.82 6.74 6.86
CA HIS A 13 42.11 7.96 6.10
C HIS A 13 41.72 7.90 4.62
N LEU A 14 41.25 6.75 4.12
CA LEU A 14 40.79 6.58 2.73
C LEU A 14 39.25 6.55 2.57
N LEU A 15 38.49 6.84 3.64
CA LEU A 15 37.04 7.01 3.59
C LEU A 15 36.60 8.49 3.62
N ARG A 16 37.51 9.43 3.31
CA ARG A 16 37.22 10.88 3.31
C ARG A 16 37.20 11.54 1.94
N SER A 17 37.09 10.76 0.87
CA SER A 17 36.93 11.30 -0.49
C SER A 17 36.10 10.36 -1.35
N LEU A 18 34.86 10.10 -0.94
CA LEU A 18 33.81 9.81 -1.91
C LEU A 18 33.24 11.16 -2.36
N PRO A 19 33.24 11.47 -3.67
CA PRO A 19 32.63 12.69 -4.15
C PRO A 19 31.14 12.66 -3.78
N CYS A 20 30.69 13.73 -3.11
CA CYS A 20 29.26 14.01 -2.97
C CYS A 20 28.61 13.88 -4.35
N PRO A 21 27.52 13.10 -4.53
CA PRO A 21 26.73 13.25 -5.73
C PRO A 21 26.15 14.67 -5.69
N ALA A 22 26.50 15.46 -6.71
CA ALA A 22 25.87 16.74 -6.99
C ALA A 22 24.34 16.57 -7.03
N PRO A 23 23.55 17.63 -6.70
CA PRO A 23 22.10 17.55 -6.75
C PRO A 23 21.68 17.35 -8.20
N LEU A 24 21.35 16.12 -8.56
CA LEU A 24 20.84 15.81 -9.90
C LEU A 24 19.42 16.35 -10.01
N SER A 25 19.31 17.39 -10.83
CA SER A 25 18.13 18.06 -11.36
C SER A 25 16.84 17.25 -11.24
N THR A 26 15.99 17.73 -10.34
CA THR A 26 14.57 17.45 -10.26
C THR A 26 13.90 17.63 -11.63
N SER A 27 13.54 16.53 -12.30
CA SER A 27 12.50 16.54 -13.34
C SER A 27 11.10 16.22 -12.78
N ALA A 28 10.98 16.08 -11.46
CA ALA A 28 9.69 16.06 -10.79
C ALA A 28 9.35 17.50 -10.44
N SER A 29 8.23 18.01 -10.99
CA SER A 29 7.67 19.30 -10.59
C SER A 29 7.65 19.40 -9.06
N PRO A 30 8.13 20.51 -8.47
CA PRO A 30 8.10 20.67 -7.03
C PRO A 30 6.66 20.51 -6.53
N PRO A 31 6.43 19.77 -5.42
CA PRO A 31 5.10 19.69 -4.84
C PRO A 31 4.64 21.11 -4.48
N ASP A 32 3.39 21.42 -4.84
CA ASP A 32 2.81 22.75 -4.64
C ASP A 32 3.00 23.19 -3.17
N PRO A 33 3.67 24.32 -2.89
CA PRO A 33 3.92 24.78 -1.53
C PRO A 33 2.63 24.95 -0.72
N ARG A 34 1.48 25.08 -1.39
CA ARG A 34 0.15 25.09 -0.75
C ARG A 34 -0.26 23.73 -0.18
N GLU A 35 0.12 22.63 -0.81
CA GLU A 35 -0.11 21.28 -0.28
C GLU A 35 0.78 21.01 0.93
N LEU A 36 2.03 21.50 0.90
CA LEU A 36 2.95 21.39 2.05
C LEU A 36 2.47 22.19 3.26
N ILE A 37 1.98 23.41 3.04
CA ILE A 37 1.39 24.24 4.11
C ILE A 37 0.07 23.64 4.63
N ARG A 38 -0.73 22.97 3.78
CA ARG A 38 -1.94 22.27 4.23
C ARG A 38 -1.62 21.07 5.10
N ILE A 39 -0.65 20.24 4.72
CA ILE A 39 -0.29 19.06 5.51
C ILE A 39 0.37 19.49 6.83
N ASP A 40 1.16 20.56 6.85
CA ASP A 40 1.68 21.14 8.09
C ASP A 40 0.56 21.67 9.00
N ARG A 41 -0.46 22.33 8.43
CA ARG A 41 -1.66 22.76 9.18
C ARG A 41 -2.45 21.59 9.77
N ILE A 42 -2.50 20.46 9.06
CA ILE A 42 -3.15 19.21 9.48
C ILE A 42 -2.37 18.54 10.62
N LEU A 43 -1.03 18.67 10.66
CA LEU A 43 -0.20 17.98 11.65
C LEU A 43 0.09 18.82 12.91
N ASN A 44 0.20 20.15 12.79
CA ASN A 44 0.79 21.01 13.82
C ASN A 44 -0.15 22.07 14.44
N THR A 45 -1.46 22.06 14.17
CA THR A 45 -2.39 22.97 14.88
C THR A 45 -2.82 22.38 16.24
N PRO A 46 -2.41 22.96 17.39
CA PRO A 46 -3.01 22.64 18.66
C PRO A 46 -4.45 23.14 18.63
N GLY A 47 -5.40 22.25 18.93
CA GLY A 47 -6.82 22.59 19.00
C GLY A 47 -7.03 23.80 19.91
N ALA A 48 -7.72 24.81 19.39
CA ALA A 48 -8.17 25.96 20.15
C ALA A 48 -9.08 25.49 21.29
N ALA A 49 -8.51 25.39 22.49
CA ALA A 49 -9.22 25.26 23.74
C ALA A 49 -9.16 26.60 24.49
N ALA A 50 -10.26 26.91 25.17
CA ALA A 50 -10.60 28.10 25.97
C ALA A 50 -11.35 29.21 25.17
N ALA A 51 -12.49 29.74 25.61
CA ALA A 51 -12.99 29.85 26.98
C ALA A 51 -14.52 29.92 27.05
N VAL A 52 -15.12 29.17 27.98
CA VAL A 52 -16.31 29.61 28.73
C VAL A 52 -16.10 29.22 30.18
N ALA A 53 -16.17 30.22 31.07
CA ALA A 53 -15.89 30.15 32.49
C ALA A 53 -17.18 30.18 33.35
N GLY A 54 -17.09 29.57 34.54
CA GLY A 54 -17.92 29.79 35.74
C GLY A 54 -19.07 28.81 35.93
N GLN A 55 -19.35 28.20 37.09
CA GLN A 55 -18.78 28.15 38.45
C GLN A 55 -19.54 26.98 39.21
N PRO A 56 -19.32 26.69 40.52
CA PRO A 56 -19.21 25.32 41.05
C PRO A 56 -20.46 24.77 41.78
N SER A 57 -20.56 23.44 41.92
CA SER A 57 -21.33 22.79 43.00
C SER A 57 -20.78 21.39 43.33
N GLN A 58 -20.45 21.17 44.60
CA GLN A 58 -20.13 19.86 45.21
C GLN A 58 -21.40 19.00 45.41
N PRO A 59 -21.35 17.85 46.13
CA PRO A 59 -20.90 16.53 45.71
C PRO A 59 -22.08 15.51 45.69
N GLN A 60 -21.83 14.26 45.24
CA GLN A 60 -22.51 12.98 45.58
C GLN A 60 -23.07 12.13 44.42
N HIS A 61 -22.80 10.81 44.54
CA HIS A 61 -23.33 9.60 43.88
C HIS A 61 -22.62 9.01 42.62
N PRO A 62 -22.13 7.74 42.68
CA PRO A 62 -22.09 6.83 41.52
C PRO A 62 -23.45 6.08 41.41
N PRO A 63 -23.95 5.64 40.22
CA PRO A 63 -23.29 5.39 38.92
C PRO A 63 -24.01 6.06 37.71
N ARG A 64 -23.69 7.32 37.37
CA ARG A 64 -24.31 8.07 36.24
C ARG A 64 -23.52 8.09 34.92
N ALA A 65 -22.21 7.83 34.96
CA ALA A 65 -21.35 7.96 33.78
C ALA A 65 -21.58 6.86 32.73
N ALA A 66 -21.85 5.62 33.16
CA ALA A 66 -22.08 4.49 32.27
C ALA A 66 -23.42 4.58 31.52
N THR A 67 -24.46 5.11 32.17
CA THR A 67 -25.78 5.39 31.55
C THR A 67 -25.67 6.48 30.49
N SER A 68 -24.88 7.55 30.75
CA SER A 68 -24.61 8.59 29.76
C SER A 68 -23.90 8.05 28.51
N LEU A 69 -22.91 7.15 28.67
CA LEU A 69 -22.21 6.53 27.54
C LEU A 69 -23.08 5.56 26.74
N ARG A 70 -23.91 4.76 27.40
CA ARG A 70 -24.88 3.87 26.74
C ARG A 70 -25.87 4.68 25.89
N GLN A 71 -26.36 5.79 26.43
CA GLN A 71 -27.22 6.71 25.71
C GLN A 71 -26.51 7.36 24.51
N LEU A 72 -25.23 7.73 24.65
CA LEU A 72 -24.42 8.24 23.55
C LEU A 72 -24.22 7.20 22.44
N LEU A 73 -23.86 5.96 22.80
CA LEU A 73 -23.71 4.84 21.84
C LEU A 73 -25.01 4.53 21.11
N HIS A 74 -26.14 4.58 21.80
CA HIS A 74 -27.46 4.43 21.20
C HIS A 74 -27.73 5.57 20.19
N ARG A 75 -27.48 6.82 20.59
CA ARG A 75 -27.72 8.00 19.74
C ARG A 75 -26.79 8.09 18.53
N SER A 76 -25.50 7.76 18.68
CA SER A 76 -24.51 7.93 17.61
C SER A 76 -24.46 6.74 16.66
N ALA A 77 -24.62 5.52 17.17
CA ALA A 77 -24.36 4.30 16.42
C ALA A 77 -25.56 3.33 16.40
N GLY A 78 -26.66 3.65 17.09
CA GLY A 78 -27.87 2.81 17.10
C GLY A 78 -27.69 1.47 17.79
N LEU A 79 -26.75 1.36 18.75
CA LEU A 79 -26.52 0.10 19.45
C LEU A 79 -27.66 -0.22 20.41
N THR A 80 -27.97 -1.51 20.53
CA THR A 80 -28.88 -2.00 21.58
C THR A 80 -28.19 -2.00 22.94
N GLU A 81 -28.97 -2.05 24.02
CA GLU A 81 -28.41 -2.08 25.37
C GLU A 81 -27.49 -3.29 25.60
N ALA A 82 -27.83 -4.44 25.05
CA ALA A 82 -27.02 -5.66 25.13
C ALA A 82 -25.69 -5.52 24.36
N GLU A 83 -25.73 -4.94 23.16
CA GLU A 83 -24.53 -4.68 22.34
C GLU A 83 -23.59 -3.68 23.03
N SER A 84 -24.15 -2.59 23.57
CA SER A 84 -23.37 -1.60 24.32
C SER A 84 -22.75 -2.20 25.58
N ALA A 85 -23.46 -3.07 26.31
CA ALA A 85 -22.92 -3.78 27.47
C ALA A 85 -21.76 -4.71 27.07
N SER A 86 -21.92 -5.44 25.97
CA SER A 86 -20.89 -6.36 25.47
C SER A 86 -19.62 -5.63 25.04
N LEU A 87 -19.76 -4.49 24.34
CA LEU A 87 -18.61 -3.64 23.97
C LEU A 87 -17.90 -3.05 25.17
N LEU A 88 -18.64 -2.51 26.15
CA LEU A 88 -18.04 -1.94 27.34
C LEU A 88 -17.28 -2.98 28.17
N ARG A 89 -17.75 -4.24 28.18
CA ARG A 89 -17.03 -5.36 28.82
C ARG A 89 -15.75 -5.74 28.08
N ARG A 90 -15.71 -5.60 26.75
CA ARG A 90 -14.50 -5.86 25.93
C ARG A 90 -13.42 -4.80 26.13
N LEU A 91 -13.78 -3.60 26.57
CA LEU A 91 -12.86 -2.48 26.71
C LEU A 91 -12.25 -2.44 28.13
N PRO A 92 -10.92 -2.48 28.27
CA PRO A 92 -10.28 -2.38 29.58
C PRO A 92 -10.33 -0.93 30.12
N GLY A 93 -10.95 -0.74 31.29
CA GLY A 93 -10.78 0.45 32.15
C GLY A 93 -11.68 1.66 31.89
N THR A 94 -11.77 2.53 32.90
CA THR A 94 -12.60 3.76 32.91
C THR A 94 -12.08 4.85 31.98
N HIS A 95 -10.77 4.94 31.78
CA HIS A 95 -10.15 5.90 30.86
C HIS A 95 -10.58 5.67 29.41
N SER A 96 -10.66 4.40 29.00
CA SER A 96 -11.19 3.99 27.69
C SER A 96 -12.63 4.44 27.48
N HIS A 97 -13.46 4.42 28.53
CA HIS A 97 -14.84 4.90 28.50
C HIS A 97 -14.94 6.42 28.33
N THR A 98 -14.08 7.20 29.00
CA THR A 98 -14.06 8.66 28.83
C THR A 98 -13.56 9.09 27.44
N ARG A 99 -12.54 8.41 26.90
CA ARG A 99 -12.04 8.65 25.54
C ARG A 99 -13.08 8.26 24.49
N LEU A 100 -13.77 7.13 24.69
CA LEU A 100 -14.88 6.70 23.84
C LEU A 100 -15.98 7.77 23.77
N GLY A 101 -16.39 8.34 24.91
CA GLY A 101 -17.42 9.37 24.94
C GLY A 101 -17.06 10.61 24.10
N ARG A 102 -15.81 11.08 24.19
CA ARG A 102 -15.33 12.22 23.38
C ARG A 102 -15.29 11.89 21.90
N LEU A 103 -14.78 10.70 21.54
CA LEU A 103 -14.70 10.25 20.17
C LEU A 103 -16.09 10.07 19.54
N LEU A 104 -17.05 9.49 20.27
CA LEU A 104 -18.44 9.35 19.79
C LEU A 104 -19.10 10.72 19.57
N GLN A 105 -18.79 11.71 20.38
CA GLN A 105 -19.30 13.07 20.20
C GLN A 105 -18.71 13.73 18.95
N GLU A 106 -17.42 13.50 18.66
CA GLU A 106 -16.79 13.92 17.39
C GLU A 106 -17.43 13.19 16.20
N LEU A 107 -17.55 11.87 16.25
CA LEU A 107 -18.14 11.06 15.18
C LEU A 107 -19.61 11.44 14.91
N ALA A 108 -20.37 11.81 15.95
CA ALA A 108 -21.73 12.31 15.79
C ALA A 108 -21.79 13.62 14.97
N GLY A 109 -20.74 14.45 15.03
CA GLY A 109 -20.60 15.65 14.20
C GLY A 109 -20.28 15.35 12.73
N LEU A 110 -19.74 14.17 12.42
CA LEU A 110 -19.21 13.82 11.09
C LEU A 110 -20.25 13.25 10.11
N ARG A 111 -21.55 13.28 10.47
CA ARG A 111 -22.68 12.79 9.64
C ARG A 111 -22.48 11.39 9.04
N LEU A 112 -21.70 10.53 9.72
CA LEU A 112 -21.53 9.15 9.31
C LEU A 112 -22.80 8.35 9.65
N PRO A 113 -23.17 7.34 8.84
CA PRO A 113 -24.30 6.48 9.17
C PRO A 113 -23.99 5.68 10.44
N GLY A 114 -24.94 5.62 11.38
CA GLY A 114 -24.75 4.93 12.66
C GLY A 114 -24.35 3.46 12.51
N ALA A 115 -24.81 2.80 11.43
CA ALA A 115 -24.44 1.42 11.08
C ALA A 115 -22.93 1.27 10.81
N GLU A 116 -22.28 2.27 10.22
CA GLU A 116 -20.84 2.25 9.95
C GLU A 116 -20.04 2.42 11.24
N ILE A 117 -20.48 3.32 12.14
CA ILE A 117 -19.89 3.48 13.46
C ILE A 117 -20.02 2.19 14.27
N LYS A 118 -21.20 1.56 14.23
CA LYS A 118 -21.45 0.25 14.86
C LYS A 118 -20.53 -0.83 14.30
N ALA A 119 -20.40 -0.94 12.98
CA ALA A 119 -19.55 -1.94 12.33
C ALA A 119 -18.05 -1.74 12.67
N ALA A 120 -17.60 -0.48 12.74
CA ALA A 120 -16.24 -0.15 13.13
C ALA A 120 -15.96 -0.50 14.59
N LEU A 121 -16.85 -0.13 15.52
CA LEU A 121 -16.75 -0.46 16.95
C LEU A 121 -16.79 -1.97 17.21
N ALA A 122 -17.59 -2.73 16.44
CA ALA A 122 -17.65 -4.18 16.58
C ALA A 122 -16.35 -4.87 16.14
N SER A 123 -15.74 -4.36 15.06
CA SER A 123 -14.55 -4.93 14.43
C SER A 123 -13.28 -4.62 15.21
N ASP A 124 -13.00 -3.34 15.45
CA ASP A 124 -11.75 -2.89 16.07
C ASP A 124 -12.00 -1.70 17.02
N PRO A 125 -12.48 -1.97 18.25
CA PRO A 125 -12.75 -0.92 19.23
C PRO A 125 -11.46 -0.30 19.78
N GLU A 126 -10.36 -1.06 19.86
CA GLU A 126 -9.08 -0.56 20.38
C GLU A 126 -8.40 0.38 19.39
N GLY A 127 -8.40 0.04 18.10
CA GLY A 127 -7.89 0.90 17.04
C GLY A 127 -8.63 2.24 16.98
N LEU A 128 -9.96 2.24 17.17
CA LEU A 128 -10.75 3.45 17.28
C LEU A 128 -10.38 4.30 18.50
N LEU A 129 -10.26 3.68 19.67
CA LEU A 129 -9.89 4.37 20.91
C LEU A 129 -8.45 4.85 20.94
N SER A 130 -7.57 4.25 20.14
CA SER A 130 -6.20 4.73 20.01
C SER A 130 -6.12 6.11 19.38
N MET A 131 -7.16 6.55 18.67
CA MET A 131 -7.18 7.87 18.02
C MET A 131 -7.27 9.01 19.02
N ASP A 132 -6.57 10.08 18.69
CA ASP A 132 -6.67 11.39 19.32
C ASP A 132 -7.83 12.18 18.70
N PRO A 133 -8.42 13.12 19.47
CA PRO A 133 -9.52 13.94 18.97
C PRO A 133 -9.07 14.76 17.74
N GLY A 134 -9.88 14.79 16.69
CA GLY A 134 -9.58 15.46 15.43
C GLY A 134 -8.83 14.61 14.40
N GLU A 135 -8.23 13.48 14.79
CA GLU A 135 -7.64 12.54 13.84
C GLU A 135 -8.66 11.81 12.95
N PRO A 136 -9.82 11.34 13.45
CA PRO A 136 -10.75 10.61 12.59
C PRO A 136 -11.32 11.52 11.49
N SER A 137 -11.59 12.80 11.81
CA SER A 137 -12.00 13.79 10.82
C SER A 137 -10.92 14.02 9.75
N ARG A 138 -9.66 14.22 10.14
CA ARG A 138 -8.52 14.38 9.21
C ARG A 138 -8.32 13.16 8.30
N LEU A 139 -8.42 11.95 8.85
CA LEU A 139 -8.25 10.72 8.08
C LEU A 139 -9.41 10.50 7.10
N LEU A 140 -10.63 10.84 7.49
CA LEU A 140 -11.79 10.77 6.58
C LEU A 140 -11.67 11.78 5.43
N GLU A 141 -11.21 13.00 5.70
CA GLU A 141 -10.90 13.99 4.66
C GLU A 141 -9.81 13.48 3.72
N PHE A 142 -8.72 12.94 4.27
CA PHE A 142 -7.67 12.30 3.49
C PHE A 142 -8.21 11.21 2.57
N LEU A 143 -9.05 10.29 3.08
CA LEU A 143 -9.67 9.23 2.29
C LEU A 143 -10.61 9.76 1.20
N ARG A 144 -11.32 10.85 1.48
CA ARG A 144 -12.17 11.52 0.49
C ARG A 144 -11.32 12.09 -0.64
N ASP A 145 -10.18 12.69 -0.31
CA ASP A 145 -9.30 13.39 -1.24
C ASP A 145 -8.30 12.47 -1.96
N LEU A 146 -8.26 11.17 -1.61
CA LEU A 146 -7.47 10.16 -2.31
C LEU A 146 -7.77 10.13 -3.81
N ARG A 147 -6.74 10.48 -4.60
CA ARG A 147 -6.73 10.42 -6.06
C ARG A 147 -6.26 9.04 -6.53
N CYS A 148 -7.14 8.05 -6.49
CA CYS A 148 -6.83 6.69 -6.91
C CYS A 148 -7.87 6.09 -7.86
N ARG A 149 -7.55 4.93 -8.45
CA ARG A 149 -8.48 4.22 -9.34
C ARG A 149 -9.78 3.90 -8.59
N LYS A 150 -10.93 4.14 -9.21
CA LYS A 150 -12.27 3.90 -8.61
C LYS A 150 -12.41 2.50 -8.02
N ALA A 151 -11.87 1.47 -8.68
CA ALA A 151 -11.87 0.10 -8.19
C ALA A 151 -11.13 -0.06 -6.85
N VAL A 152 -9.95 0.56 -6.72
CA VAL A 152 -9.16 0.49 -5.48
C VAL A 152 -9.84 1.30 -4.39
N LYS A 153 -10.35 2.50 -4.71
CA LYS A 153 -11.13 3.31 -3.76
C LYS A 153 -12.35 2.56 -3.23
N GLY A 154 -13.08 1.89 -4.12
CA GLY A 154 -14.23 1.06 -3.78
C GLY A 154 -13.85 -0.11 -2.88
N GLN A 155 -12.73 -0.79 -3.13
CA GLN A 155 -12.24 -1.88 -2.27
C GLN A 155 -11.83 -1.39 -0.88
N VAL A 156 -11.11 -0.27 -0.80
CA VAL A 156 -10.68 0.30 0.49
C VAL A 156 -11.89 0.72 1.33
N LEU A 157 -12.88 1.35 0.71
CA LEU A 157 -14.08 1.84 1.38
C LEU A 157 -15.20 0.80 1.48
N ALA A 158 -14.99 -0.45 1.01
CA ALA A 158 -16.02 -1.49 0.96
C ALA A 158 -16.63 -1.81 2.33
N HIS A 159 -15.83 -1.65 3.38
CA HIS A 159 -16.24 -1.92 4.77
C HIS A 159 -16.58 -0.65 5.56
N GLY A 160 -16.66 0.52 4.89
CA GLY A 160 -16.87 1.82 5.52
C GLY A 160 -15.61 2.67 5.57
N ALA A 161 -15.80 3.99 5.46
CA ALA A 161 -14.75 5.00 5.55
C ALA A 161 -14.10 5.04 6.94
N LEU A 162 -14.86 4.84 8.02
CA LEU A 162 -14.31 4.84 9.38
C LEU A 162 -13.37 3.65 9.61
N ARG A 163 -13.72 2.46 9.10
CA ARG A 163 -12.84 1.29 9.15
C ARG A 163 -11.59 1.49 8.30
N ALA A 164 -11.75 2.09 7.12
CA ALA A 164 -10.61 2.46 6.28
C ALA A 164 -9.70 3.50 6.97
N ALA A 165 -10.26 4.43 7.75
CA ALA A 165 -9.48 5.43 8.48
C ALA A 165 -8.63 4.78 9.58
N VAL A 166 -9.21 3.85 10.36
CA VAL A 166 -8.48 3.07 11.35
C VAL A 166 -7.38 2.24 10.68
N ALA A 167 -7.69 1.60 9.55
CA ALA A 167 -6.69 0.87 8.78
C ALA A 167 -5.56 1.79 8.31
N ALA A 168 -5.87 2.97 7.76
CA ALA A 168 -4.89 3.95 7.33
C ALA A 168 -3.96 4.38 8.47
N ARG A 169 -4.53 4.70 9.64
CA ARG A 169 -3.76 5.01 10.87
C ARG A 169 -2.78 3.91 11.23
N GLN A 170 -3.24 2.65 11.28
CA GLN A 170 -2.38 1.51 11.62
C GLN A 170 -1.18 1.41 10.68
N ARG A 171 -1.37 1.66 9.38
CA ARG A 171 -0.26 1.60 8.40
C ARG A 171 0.67 2.81 8.54
N VAL A 172 0.14 3.99 8.86
CA VAL A 172 0.95 5.17 9.15
C VAL A 172 1.81 4.96 10.38
N GLU A 173 1.25 4.46 11.48
CA GLU A 173 2.01 4.22 12.72
C GLU A 173 3.03 3.08 12.54
N LEU A 174 2.71 2.03 11.77
CA LEU A 174 3.67 0.99 11.42
C LEU A 174 4.86 1.56 10.63
N LEU A 175 4.59 2.35 9.59
CA LEU A 175 5.64 2.96 8.80
C LEU A 175 6.46 3.98 9.62
N HIS A 176 5.80 4.68 10.54
CA HIS A 176 6.45 5.59 11.46
C HIS A 176 7.41 4.86 12.41
N ALA A 177 6.96 3.74 13.01
CA ALA A 177 7.78 2.88 13.85
C ALA A 177 9.01 2.31 13.11
N ARG A 178 8.90 2.11 11.79
CA ARG A 178 10.00 1.65 10.93
C ARG A 178 10.92 2.78 10.44
N GLY A 179 10.68 4.03 10.85
CA GLY A 179 11.59 5.16 10.62
C GLY A 179 11.14 6.19 9.59
N LEU A 180 9.89 6.14 9.10
CA LEU A 180 9.32 7.24 8.31
C LEU A 180 8.73 8.33 9.21
N THR A 181 8.64 9.54 8.68
CA THR A 181 7.81 10.57 9.31
C THR A 181 6.33 10.25 9.06
N ARG A 182 5.42 10.63 9.97
CA ARG A 182 3.96 10.47 9.73
C ARG A 182 3.52 11.14 8.43
N HIS A 183 4.12 12.28 8.11
CA HIS A 183 3.93 13.00 6.86
C HIS A 183 4.28 12.14 5.64
N ASP A 184 5.48 11.55 5.62
CA ASP A 184 5.91 10.72 4.50
C ASP A 184 5.14 9.41 4.43
N ALA A 185 4.76 8.82 5.56
CA ALA A 185 3.89 7.66 5.59
C ALA A 185 2.53 7.96 4.95
N LEU A 186 1.91 9.10 5.26
CA LEU A 186 0.66 9.53 4.60
C LEU A 186 0.85 9.73 3.09
N ARG A 187 1.99 10.29 2.66
CA ARG A 187 2.32 10.43 1.23
C ARG A 187 2.44 9.07 0.53
N VAL A 188 3.05 8.08 1.19
CA VAL A 188 3.13 6.71 0.68
C VAL A 188 1.74 6.09 0.55
N LEU A 189 0.89 6.23 1.57
CA LEU A 189 -0.50 5.73 1.52
C LEU A 189 -1.32 6.44 0.42
N ALA A 190 -1.10 7.74 0.21
CA ALA A 190 -1.79 8.50 -0.82
C ALA A 190 -1.43 8.02 -2.23
N ALA A 191 -0.15 7.72 -2.44
CA ALA A 191 0.38 7.23 -3.71
C ALA A 191 -0.01 5.78 -3.99
N GLU A 192 0.04 4.91 -2.97
CA GLU A 192 -0.31 3.49 -3.09
C GLU A 192 -1.36 3.07 -2.03
N PRO A 193 -2.66 3.36 -2.28
CA PRO A 193 -3.72 3.06 -1.32
C PRO A 193 -3.99 1.56 -1.17
N ARG A 194 -3.45 0.69 -2.04
CA ARG A 194 -3.57 -0.76 -1.90
C ARG A 194 -2.92 -1.28 -0.62
N VAL A 195 -2.00 -0.52 -0.03
CA VAL A 195 -1.42 -0.81 1.29
C VAL A 195 -2.49 -1.07 2.36
N MET A 196 -3.63 -0.37 2.28
CA MET A 196 -4.73 -0.54 3.25
C MET A 196 -5.49 -1.85 3.05
N LEU A 197 -5.35 -2.51 1.90
CA LEU A 197 -5.99 -3.80 1.60
C LEU A 197 -5.19 -5.00 2.11
N TYR A 198 -3.90 -4.81 2.41
CA TYR A 198 -3.05 -5.85 2.96
C TYR A 198 -3.17 -5.90 4.49
N SER A 199 -2.89 -7.07 5.06
CA SER A 199 -2.78 -7.24 6.50
C SER A 199 -1.61 -6.41 7.06
N VAL A 200 -1.66 -6.07 8.35
CA VAL A 200 -0.60 -5.27 8.98
C VAL A 200 0.71 -6.05 8.96
N GLU A 201 0.62 -7.35 9.19
CA GLU A 201 1.73 -8.31 9.21
C GLU A 201 2.37 -8.46 7.83
N ASP A 202 1.59 -8.45 6.75
CA ASP A 202 2.15 -8.51 5.39
C ASP A 202 2.86 -7.23 5.01
N VAL A 203 2.35 -6.06 5.43
CA VAL A 203 3.03 -4.78 5.22
C VAL A 203 4.33 -4.74 6.02
N GLU A 204 4.32 -5.22 7.26
CA GLU A 204 5.51 -5.34 8.10
C GLU A 204 6.57 -6.22 7.46
N ARG A 205 6.18 -7.43 7.00
CA ARG A 205 7.07 -8.37 6.31
C ARG A 205 7.69 -7.76 5.06
N LYS A 206 6.95 -6.95 4.30
CA LYS A 206 7.48 -6.24 3.12
C LYS A 206 8.53 -5.22 3.51
N VAL A 207 8.28 -4.41 4.55
CA VAL A 207 9.22 -3.40 5.03
C VAL A 207 10.47 -4.06 5.61
N GLU A 208 10.32 -5.14 6.36
CA GLU A 208 11.45 -5.92 6.88
C GLU A 208 12.29 -6.52 5.75
N PHE A 209 11.66 -7.12 4.74
CA PHE A 209 12.38 -7.67 3.59
C PHE A 209 13.16 -6.58 2.83
N LEU A 210 12.57 -5.39 2.68
CA LEU A 210 13.21 -4.24 2.03
C LEU A 210 14.52 -3.84 2.75
N VAL A 211 14.47 -3.73 4.07
CA VAL A 211 15.59 -3.25 4.88
C VAL A 211 16.61 -4.35 5.13
N SER A 212 16.16 -5.49 5.66
CA SER A 212 17.03 -6.57 6.13
C SER A 212 17.63 -7.37 4.97
N THR A 213 16.82 -7.70 3.96
CA THR A 213 17.26 -8.59 2.87
C THR A 213 17.80 -7.80 1.69
N MET A 214 17.06 -6.79 1.23
CA MET A 214 17.47 -6.02 0.05
C MET A 214 18.46 -4.89 0.36
N GLY A 215 18.65 -4.55 1.63
CA GLY A 215 19.60 -3.51 2.07
C GLY A 215 19.18 -2.07 1.71
N PHE A 216 17.92 -1.83 1.39
CA PHE A 216 17.43 -0.48 1.07
C PHE A 216 16.91 0.23 2.31
N GLU A 217 17.14 1.55 2.37
CA GLU A 217 16.56 2.39 3.41
C GLU A 217 15.04 2.54 3.23
N VAL A 218 14.30 2.63 4.35
CA VAL A 218 12.83 2.78 4.35
C VAL A 218 12.37 4.04 3.59
N ARG A 219 13.20 5.10 3.56
CA ARG A 219 12.91 6.33 2.80
C ARG A 219 12.70 6.12 1.30
N TRP A 220 13.23 5.03 0.74
CA TRP A 220 12.98 4.68 -0.67
C TRP A 220 11.50 4.39 -0.95
N LEU A 221 10.72 4.00 0.05
CA LEU A 221 9.27 3.80 -0.09
C LEU A 221 8.54 5.09 -0.48
N VAL A 222 9.06 6.26 -0.12
CA VAL A 222 8.49 7.55 -0.52
C VAL A 222 8.62 7.79 -2.03
N GLN A 223 9.72 7.31 -2.63
CA GLN A 223 9.97 7.42 -4.06
C GLN A 223 9.30 6.28 -4.85
N TYR A 224 9.22 5.09 -4.25
CA TYR A 224 8.68 3.88 -4.87
C TYR A 224 7.60 3.21 -3.99
N PRO A 225 6.47 3.89 -3.75
CA PRO A 225 5.39 3.37 -2.90
C PRO A 225 4.74 2.12 -3.50
N GLU A 226 4.87 1.91 -4.82
CA GLU A 226 4.30 0.76 -5.53
C GLU A 226 4.90 -0.58 -5.04
N PHE A 227 6.05 -0.55 -4.34
CA PHE A 227 6.65 -1.72 -3.69
C PHE A 227 5.69 -2.38 -2.69
N LEU A 228 4.97 -1.57 -1.91
CA LEU A 228 4.04 -2.10 -0.92
C LEU A 228 2.74 -2.63 -1.56
N GLY A 229 2.43 -2.21 -2.79
CA GLY A 229 1.27 -2.63 -3.55
C GLY A 229 1.41 -3.98 -4.27
N VAL A 230 2.63 -4.53 -4.39
CA VAL A 230 2.90 -5.80 -5.07
C VAL A 230 3.06 -6.96 -4.08
N ASN A 231 2.70 -8.18 -4.48
CA ASN A 231 2.85 -9.35 -3.60
C ASN A 231 4.32 -9.74 -3.47
N LEU A 232 4.81 -9.83 -2.23
CA LEU A 232 6.21 -10.08 -1.91
C LEU A 232 6.68 -11.43 -2.47
N ASP A 233 6.00 -12.51 -2.08
CA ASP A 233 6.43 -13.89 -2.36
C ASP A 233 6.36 -14.23 -3.84
N ARG A 234 5.33 -13.72 -4.53
CA ARG A 234 5.11 -14.02 -5.95
C ARG A 234 6.01 -13.21 -6.87
N TRP A 235 6.36 -11.99 -6.49
CA TRP A 235 6.98 -11.03 -7.41
C TRP A 235 8.34 -10.53 -6.98
N ILE A 236 8.47 -10.08 -5.73
CA ILE A 236 9.69 -9.41 -5.27
C ILE A 236 10.77 -10.44 -4.95
N ILE A 237 10.45 -11.50 -4.21
CA ILE A 237 11.44 -12.52 -3.80
C ILE A 237 12.09 -13.20 -5.01
N PRO A 238 11.35 -13.71 -6.03
CA PRO A 238 11.97 -14.35 -7.18
C PRO A 238 12.86 -13.40 -7.99
N ARG A 239 12.47 -12.12 -8.08
CA ARG A 239 13.27 -11.09 -8.76
C ARG A 239 14.55 -10.79 -7.98
N HIS A 240 14.44 -10.68 -6.66
CA HIS A 240 15.60 -10.46 -5.79
C HIS A 240 16.60 -11.60 -5.90
N ASN A 241 16.15 -12.85 -5.84
CA ASN A 241 17.04 -14.02 -5.94
C ASN A 241 17.80 -14.07 -7.28
N VAL A 242 17.13 -13.76 -8.40
CA VAL A 242 17.80 -13.66 -9.72
C VAL A 242 18.85 -12.56 -9.71
N VAL A 243 18.51 -11.39 -9.16
CA VAL A 243 19.45 -10.26 -9.12
C VAL A 243 20.65 -10.58 -8.23
N GLU A 244 20.46 -11.16 -7.06
CA GLU A 244 21.55 -11.56 -6.16
C GLU A 244 22.46 -12.60 -6.82
N HIS A 245 21.90 -13.58 -7.54
CA HIS A 245 22.69 -14.52 -8.33
C HIS A 245 23.54 -13.81 -9.38
N LEU A 246 22.92 -12.93 -10.18
CA LEU A 246 23.64 -12.18 -11.22
C LEU A 246 24.71 -11.24 -10.65
N LYS A 247 24.49 -10.66 -9.46
CA LYS A 247 25.52 -9.89 -8.73
C LYS A 247 26.71 -10.77 -8.37
N SER A 248 26.46 -11.98 -7.88
CA SER A 248 27.53 -12.92 -7.49
C SER A 248 28.38 -13.39 -8.66
N VAL A 249 27.77 -13.53 -9.85
CA VAL A 249 28.44 -13.94 -11.10
C VAL A 249 29.12 -12.75 -11.80
N GLY A 250 28.83 -11.51 -11.37
CA GLY A 250 29.32 -10.30 -12.03
C GLY A 250 28.63 -10.01 -13.37
N GLY A 251 27.45 -10.58 -13.62
CA GLY A 251 26.69 -10.43 -14.88
C GLY A 251 25.92 -9.10 -15.00
N LEU A 252 26.06 -8.20 -14.01
CA LEU A 252 25.39 -6.90 -14.00
C LEU A 252 26.41 -5.79 -14.30
N GLY A 253 26.24 -5.12 -15.44
CA GLY A 253 27.05 -3.96 -15.80
C GLY A 253 26.71 -2.71 -14.98
N ASP A 254 25.42 -2.53 -14.66
CA ASP A 254 24.91 -1.39 -13.91
C ASP A 254 24.24 -1.80 -12.58
N PRO A 255 24.30 -0.94 -11.55
CA PRO A 255 23.63 -1.20 -10.28
C PRO A 255 22.11 -1.24 -10.44
N ILE A 256 21.49 -2.31 -9.93
CA ILE A 256 20.03 -2.48 -10.00
C ILE A 256 19.35 -1.59 -8.96
N GLU A 257 18.69 -0.55 -9.44
CA GLU A 257 17.81 0.31 -8.65
C GLU A 257 16.46 -0.35 -8.30
N MET A 258 15.80 0.20 -7.26
CA MET A 258 14.45 -0.20 -6.81
C MET A 258 13.40 -0.22 -7.93
N LYS A 259 13.50 0.72 -8.88
CA LYS A 259 12.58 0.82 -10.03
C LYS A 259 12.49 -0.49 -10.82
N HIS A 260 13.58 -1.25 -10.91
CA HIS A 260 13.63 -2.49 -11.67
C HIS A 260 12.83 -3.60 -11.00
N TYR A 261 12.82 -3.65 -9.68
CA TYR A 261 12.03 -4.63 -8.92
C TYR A 261 10.53 -4.38 -9.04
N VAL A 262 10.12 -3.12 -9.08
CA VAL A 262 8.72 -2.75 -8.93
C VAL A 262 8.04 -2.42 -10.27
N ARG A 263 8.67 -1.61 -11.11
CA ARG A 263 8.04 -1.08 -12.35
C ARG A 263 8.17 -2.01 -13.55
N LEU A 264 9.14 -2.92 -13.56
CA LEU A 264 9.27 -3.85 -14.68
C LEU A 264 8.13 -4.86 -14.68
N SER A 265 7.49 -5.01 -15.85
CA SER A 265 6.57 -6.12 -16.06
C SER A 265 7.30 -7.46 -16.01
N ARG A 266 6.61 -8.53 -15.67
CA ARG A 266 7.21 -9.88 -15.60
C ARG A 266 7.98 -10.24 -16.86
N ARG A 267 7.38 -9.97 -18.02
CA ARG A 267 7.96 -10.28 -19.33
C ARG A 267 9.23 -9.48 -19.60
N ARG A 268 9.22 -8.18 -19.27
CA ARG A 268 10.41 -7.33 -19.41
C ARG A 268 11.53 -7.79 -18.47
N PHE A 269 11.20 -8.07 -17.22
CA PHE A 269 12.18 -8.60 -16.26
C PHE A 269 12.79 -9.91 -16.75
N TYR A 270 11.97 -10.85 -17.21
CA TYR A 270 12.45 -12.12 -17.75
C TYR A 270 13.36 -11.91 -18.97
N ASN A 271 12.94 -11.12 -19.96
CA ASN A 271 13.72 -10.92 -21.18
C ASN A 271 15.08 -10.26 -20.91
N MET A 272 15.20 -9.43 -19.88
CA MET A 272 16.44 -8.71 -19.56
C MET A 272 17.36 -9.48 -18.61
N PHE A 273 16.81 -10.11 -17.56
CA PHE A 273 17.62 -10.72 -16.50
C PHE A 273 17.62 -12.24 -16.50
N VAL A 274 16.66 -12.89 -17.17
CA VAL A 274 16.49 -14.35 -17.10
C VAL A 274 16.84 -15.00 -18.44
N LYS A 275 16.28 -14.51 -19.55
CA LYS A 275 16.51 -15.07 -20.89
C LYS A 275 18.00 -15.10 -21.31
N PRO A 276 18.82 -14.08 -21.00
CA PRO A 276 20.24 -14.12 -21.34
C PRO A 276 21.04 -15.12 -20.49
N TYR A 277 20.50 -15.54 -19.34
CA TYR A 277 21.19 -16.34 -18.32
C TYR A 277 20.38 -17.59 -17.98
N PRO A 278 20.61 -18.74 -18.65
CA PRO A 278 19.77 -19.94 -18.49
C PRO A 278 19.72 -20.47 -17.05
N GLU A 279 20.78 -20.25 -16.25
CA GLU A 279 20.80 -20.58 -14.82
C GLU A 279 19.72 -19.86 -14.02
N CYS A 280 19.40 -18.62 -14.39
CA CYS A 280 18.39 -17.80 -13.73
C CYS A 280 16.96 -18.31 -13.97
N GLU A 281 16.73 -19.18 -14.96
CA GLU A 281 15.41 -19.77 -15.20
C GLU A 281 14.96 -20.67 -14.04
N ARG A 282 15.91 -21.42 -13.47
CA ARG A 282 15.68 -22.28 -12.30
C ARG A 282 15.33 -21.45 -11.06
N ILE A 283 16.00 -20.31 -10.90
CA ILE A 283 15.85 -19.41 -9.74
C ILE A 283 14.55 -18.60 -9.85
N PHE A 284 14.24 -18.10 -11.05
CA PHE A 284 13.03 -17.30 -11.29
C PHE A 284 11.75 -18.15 -11.25
N GLY A 285 11.87 -19.47 -11.44
CA GLY A 285 10.80 -20.45 -11.18
C GLY A 285 9.48 -20.19 -11.91
N GLY A 286 9.51 -19.49 -13.05
CA GLY A 286 8.38 -18.64 -13.43
C GLY A 286 7.77 -18.80 -14.82
N MET A 287 8.40 -19.48 -15.79
CA MET A 287 7.74 -19.73 -17.09
C MET A 287 7.03 -21.08 -17.16
N VAL A 288 7.51 -22.10 -16.46
CA VAL A 288 6.96 -23.48 -16.59
C VAL A 288 5.55 -23.59 -15.99
N ARG A 289 5.31 -23.06 -14.77
CA ARG A 289 4.00 -23.15 -14.09
C ARG A 289 2.88 -22.33 -14.76
N ASP A 290 3.15 -21.09 -15.14
CA ASP A 290 2.13 -20.21 -15.75
C ASP A 290 1.88 -20.56 -17.23
N ARG A 291 2.85 -21.12 -17.97
CA ARG A 291 2.62 -21.61 -19.34
C ARG A 291 1.72 -22.84 -19.32
N GLU A 292 1.92 -23.78 -18.40
CA GLU A 292 0.99 -24.90 -18.19
C GLU A 292 -0.42 -24.44 -17.80
N GLU A 293 -0.54 -23.43 -16.94
CA GLU A 293 -1.84 -22.94 -16.46
C GLU A 293 -2.55 -22.05 -17.49
N MET A 294 -1.83 -21.23 -18.25
CA MET A 294 -2.39 -20.39 -19.33
C MET A 294 -2.69 -21.17 -20.61
N VAL A 295 -1.86 -22.14 -20.99
CA VAL A 295 -2.10 -22.99 -22.18
C VAL A 295 -3.38 -23.81 -21.99
N ARG A 296 -3.67 -24.25 -20.76
CA ARG A 296 -4.94 -24.96 -20.44
C ARG A 296 -6.19 -24.08 -20.51
N ARG A 297 -6.09 -22.76 -20.37
CA ARG A 297 -7.27 -21.88 -20.17
C ARG A 297 -7.67 -21.04 -21.38
N ARG A 298 -6.82 -20.87 -22.40
CA ARG A 298 -7.08 -19.83 -23.42
C ARG A 298 -7.89 -20.26 -24.63
N HIS A 299 -7.85 -21.52 -25.09
CA HIS A 299 -8.70 -22.01 -26.18
C HIS A 299 -8.94 -23.52 -26.03
N PRO A 300 -10.14 -24.06 -26.32
CA PRO A 300 -10.28 -25.50 -26.54
C PRO A 300 -9.35 -25.86 -27.70
N THR A 301 -8.36 -26.72 -27.43
CA THR A 301 -7.40 -27.18 -28.43
C THR A 301 -8.16 -27.82 -29.58
N GLY A 302 -8.17 -27.18 -30.75
CA GLY A 302 -8.78 -27.75 -31.96
C GLY A 302 -9.91 -26.94 -32.61
N LEU A 303 -10.35 -25.80 -32.05
CA LEU A 303 -11.41 -25.00 -32.70
C LEU A 303 -11.02 -24.51 -34.11
N TRP A 304 -9.76 -24.19 -34.34
CA TRP A 304 -9.23 -23.79 -35.66
C TRP A 304 -9.25 -24.92 -36.71
N LYS A 305 -9.36 -26.19 -36.27
CA LYS A 305 -9.56 -27.33 -37.18
C LYS A 305 -11.02 -27.48 -37.64
N LEU A 306 -11.97 -26.88 -36.91
CA LEU A 306 -13.39 -26.83 -37.28
C LEU A 306 -13.69 -25.69 -38.27
N PHE A 307 -12.82 -24.68 -38.31
CA PHE A 307 -12.88 -23.55 -39.24
C PHE A 307 -11.95 -23.75 -40.45
N THR A 308 -11.80 -24.97 -40.97
CA THR A 308 -11.24 -25.14 -42.31
C THR A 308 -12.26 -24.60 -43.33
N PRO A 309 -11.94 -23.52 -44.07
CA PRO A 309 -12.84 -23.04 -45.11
C PRO A 309 -13.06 -24.16 -46.14
N ALA A 310 -14.31 -24.29 -46.62
CA ALA A 310 -14.61 -25.24 -47.68
C ALA A 310 -13.66 -24.97 -48.86
N LYS A 311 -13.00 -26.02 -49.35
CA LYS A 311 -12.16 -25.90 -50.54
C LYS A 311 -13.08 -25.51 -51.70
N TYR A 312 -12.87 -24.31 -52.23
CA TYR A 312 -13.57 -23.88 -53.44
C TYR A 312 -12.96 -24.64 -54.61
N GLU A 313 -13.76 -25.47 -55.28
CA GLU A 313 -13.40 -26.08 -56.55
C GLU A 313 -13.43 -24.94 -57.59
N HIS A 314 -12.26 -24.48 -58.03
CA HIS A 314 -12.22 -23.47 -59.09
C HIS A 314 -12.72 -24.07 -60.39
N THR A 315 -13.78 -23.50 -60.96
CA THR A 315 -14.19 -23.79 -62.34
C THR A 315 -13.09 -23.34 -63.30
N GLU A 316 -12.87 -24.07 -64.40
CA GLU A 316 -11.79 -23.78 -65.35
C GLU A 316 -11.83 -22.33 -65.88
N GLU A 317 -13.02 -21.75 -65.96
CA GLU A 317 -13.27 -20.36 -66.33
C GLU A 317 -12.71 -19.35 -65.31
N GLU A 318 -12.81 -19.63 -64.00
CA GLU A 318 -12.23 -18.78 -62.96
C GLU A 318 -10.71 -18.80 -63.02
N VAL A 319 -10.11 -19.97 -63.29
CA VAL A 319 -8.67 -20.10 -63.45
C VAL A 319 -8.18 -19.33 -64.68
N ALA A 320 -8.94 -19.37 -65.78
CA ALA A 320 -8.63 -18.60 -66.99
C ALA A 320 -8.73 -17.08 -66.75
N ASN A 321 -9.76 -16.64 -66.03
CA ASN A 321 -9.93 -15.22 -65.67
C ASN A 321 -8.83 -14.72 -64.72
N ILE A 322 -8.41 -15.53 -63.74
CA ILE A 322 -7.31 -15.17 -62.84
C ILE A 322 -5.99 -15.08 -63.63
N LYS A 323 -5.75 -16.00 -64.59
CA LYS A 323 -4.56 -15.95 -65.45
C LYS A 323 -4.54 -14.70 -66.35
N LEU A 324 -5.69 -14.31 -66.90
CA LEU A 324 -5.82 -13.06 -67.67
C LEU A 324 -5.58 -11.82 -66.80
N LEU A 325 -6.12 -11.80 -65.58
CA LEU A 325 -5.91 -10.72 -64.62
C LEU A 325 -4.42 -10.56 -64.24
N VAL A 326 -3.75 -11.68 -63.94
CA VAL A 326 -2.32 -11.69 -63.59
C VAL A 326 -1.45 -11.35 -64.80
N GLY A 327 -1.85 -11.75 -66.01
CA GLY A 327 -1.18 -11.39 -67.25
C GLY A 327 -1.27 -9.90 -67.60
N SER A 328 -2.38 -9.24 -67.24
CA SER A 328 -2.60 -7.80 -67.43
C SER A 328 -1.78 -6.92 -66.46
N LEU A 329 -1.24 -7.52 -65.39
CA LEU A 329 -0.43 -6.83 -64.38
C LEU A 329 1.08 -6.90 -64.66
N ARG A 330 1.49 -7.36 -65.86
CA ARG A 330 2.90 -7.42 -66.29
C ARG A 330 3.25 -6.34 -67.30
#